data_AF-A0A317NET9-F1
#
_entry.id   AF-A0A317NET9-F1
#
_cell.length_a   1.000
_cell.length_b   1.000
_cell.length_c   1.000
_cell.angle_alpha   90.00
_cell.angle_beta   90.00
_cell.angle_gamma   90.00
#
_symmetry.space_group_name_H-M   'P 1'
#
loop_
_entity.id
_entity.type
_entity.pdbx_description
1 polymer ?
#
loop_
_entity_poly.entity_id
_entity_poly.type
_entity_poly.pdbx_seq_one_letter_code
_entity_poly.pdbx_strand_id
1 'polypeptide(L)'
;MTDPSPTPAVRRNLLARVLGWLRAGYPQGIPQSDYVALYAVLHRHLTEYEVRAIGAKLIEANPEREAISEAEIEAAIADFAKEQPAPADVARVASHLAAGGWPLAEPLDDGEL
;
A
#
# COMPACT_ATOMS: atom_id res chain seq x y z
N MET A 1 8.08 25.99 10.57
CA MET A 1 8.20 24.70 11.29
C MET A 1 7.99 23.65 10.21
N THR A 2 9.06 23.41 9.46
CA THR A 2 9.03 22.73 8.17
C THR A 2 9.23 21.25 8.44
N ASP A 3 8.23 20.44 8.12
CA ASP A 3 8.38 18.99 8.04
C ASP A 3 9.49 18.68 7.02
N PRO A 4 10.57 17.96 7.37
CA PRO A 4 11.58 17.58 6.41
C PRO A 4 10.96 16.55 5.47
N SER A 5 10.42 17.01 4.34
CA SER A 5 9.98 16.13 3.26
C SER A 5 11.12 15.15 2.96
N PRO A 6 10.93 13.83 3.18
CA PRO A 6 11.98 12.87 2.99
C PRO A 6 12.45 12.91 1.53
N THR A 7 13.76 12.78 1.35
CA THR A 7 14.41 12.91 0.05
C THR A 7 13.94 11.80 -0.90
N PRO A 8 13.79 12.09 -2.21
CA PRO A 8 13.19 11.18 -3.19
C PRO A 8 13.90 9.84 -3.36
N ALA A 9 15.15 9.71 -2.91
CA ALA A 9 15.90 8.46 -2.95
C ALA A 9 15.47 7.47 -1.86
N VAL A 10 15.17 7.97 -0.66
CA VAL A 10 14.74 7.18 0.50
C VAL A 10 13.34 6.59 0.26
N ARG A 11 12.46 7.44 -0.29
CA ARG A 11 11.10 7.09 -0.75
C ARG A 11 11.09 5.94 -1.78
N ARG A 12 12.07 5.86 -2.69
CA ARG A 12 12.16 4.73 -3.65
C ARG A 12 12.44 3.39 -2.99
N ASN A 13 13.25 3.36 -1.93
CA ASN A 13 13.52 2.14 -1.17
C ASN A 13 12.28 1.69 -0.39
N LEU A 14 11.53 2.64 0.18
CA LEU A 14 10.24 2.37 0.81
C LEU A 14 9.27 1.69 -0.17
N LEU A 15 9.08 2.28 -1.35
CA LEU A 15 8.20 1.73 -2.40
C LEU A 15 8.60 0.30 -2.80
N ALA A 16 9.90 0.03 -2.97
CA ALA A 16 10.39 -1.30 -3.30
C ALA A 16 10.12 -2.33 -2.18
N ARG A 17 10.27 -1.93 -0.91
CA ARG A 17 9.92 -2.78 0.25
C ARG A 17 8.42 -3.05 0.30
N VAL A 18 7.59 -2.03 0.12
CA VAL A 18 6.12 -2.17 0.08
C VAL A 18 5.67 -3.13 -1.01
N LEU A 19 6.25 -3.02 -2.21
CA LEU A 19 6.00 -3.98 -3.29
C LEU A 19 6.43 -5.41 -2.91
N GLY A 20 7.55 -5.56 -2.21
CA GLY A 20 8.00 -6.86 -1.69
C GLY A 20 6.97 -7.48 -0.72
N TRP A 21 6.50 -6.68 0.24
CA TRP A 21 5.50 -7.12 1.22
C TRP A 21 4.15 -7.45 0.57
N LEU A 22 3.70 -6.64 -0.38
CA LEU A 22 2.48 -6.91 -1.16
C LEU A 22 2.56 -8.22 -1.92
N ARG A 23 3.68 -8.50 -2.59
CA ARG A 23 3.89 -9.77 -3.30
C ARG A 23 3.96 -10.96 -2.35
N ALA A 24 4.54 -10.79 -1.16
CA ALA A 24 4.63 -11.84 -0.16
C ALA A 24 3.27 -12.12 0.51
N GLY A 25 2.47 -11.09 0.77
CA GLY A 25 1.11 -11.22 1.33
C GLY A 25 0.06 -11.66 0.31
N TYR A 26 0.25 -11.30 -0.96
CA TYR A 26 -0.67 -11.59 -2.07
C TYR A 26 0.06 -12.25 -3.25
N PRO A 27 0.57 -13.48 -3.08
CA PRO A 27 1.29 -14.18 -4.14
C PRO A 27 0.41 -14.53 -5.34
N GLN A 28 -0.92 -14.59 -5.13
CA GLN A 28 -1.91 -14.86 -6.17
C GLN A 28 -2.43 -13.61 -6.88
N GLY A 29 -2.17 -12.42 -6.33
CA GLY A 29 -2.87 -11.19 -6.69
C GLY A 29 -3.71 -10.70 -5.52
N ILE A 30 -3.99 -9.39 -5.52
CA ILE A 30 -4.78 -8.75 -4.47
C ILE A 30 -6.24 -8.80 -4.93
N PRO A 31 -7.19 -9.29 -4.13
CA PRO A 31 -8.59 -9.28 -4.53
C PRO A 31 -9.19 -7.87 -4.42
N GLN A 32 -10.12 -7.53 -5.32
CA GLN A 32 -10.72 -6.19 -5.40
C GLN A 32 -11.38 -5.73 -4.09
N SER A 33 -12.01 -6.65 -3.35
CA SER A 33 -12.61 -6.35 -2.04
C SER A 33 -11.59 -5.91 -0.99
N ASP A 34 -10.33 -6.28 -1.16
CA ASP A 34 -9.26 -5.92 -0.23
C ASP A 34 -8.58 -4.61 -0.62
N TYR A 35 -8.93 -3.99 -1.76
CA TYR A 35 -8.28 -2.77 -2.23
C TYR A 35 -8.55 -1.57 -1.32
N VAL A 36 -9.79 -1.40 -0.85
CA VAL A 36 -10.15 -0.30 0.05
C VAL A 36 -9.48 -0.47 1.40
N ALA A 37 -9.50 -1.70 1.94
CA ALA A 37 -8.82 -2.04 3.19
C ALA A 37 -7.29 -1.90 3.07
N LEU A 38 -6.72 -2.31 1.94
CA LEU A 38 -5.30 -2.13 1.63
C LEU A 38 -4.93 -0.66 1.56
N TYR A 39 -5.72 0.13 0.84
CA TYR A 39 -5.55 1.57 0.77
C TYR A 39 -5.56 2.19 2.17
N ALA A 40 -6.51 1.82 3.04
CA ALA A 40 -6.58 2.32 4.40
C ALA A 40 -5.33 1.96 5.25
N VAL A 41 -4.78 0.76 5.09
CA VAL A 41 -3.54 0.38 5.78
C VAL A 41 -2.34 1.18 5.24
N LEU A 42 -2.22 1.31 3.92
CA LEU A 42 -1.10 2.01 3.27
C LEU A 42 -1.16 3.52 3.52
N HIS A 43 -2.34 4.13 3.43
CA HIS A 43 -2.55 5.58 3.58
C HIS A 43 -2.18 6.10 4.99
N ARG A 44 -2.09 5.21 5.99
CA ARG A 44 -1.61 5.58 7.32
C ARG A 44 -0.13 5.99 7.35
N HIS A 45 0.66 5.49 6.39
CA HIS A 45 2.10 5.73 6.30
C HIS A 45 2.55 6.34 4.97
N LEU A 46 1.70 6.29 3.94
CA LEU A 46 2.00 6.72 2.58
C LEU A 46 1.00 7.79 2.14
N THR A 47 1.49 8.76 1.39
CA THR A 47 0.65 9.76 0.73
C THR A 47 -0.12 9.16 -0.46
N GLU A 48 -1.22 9.79 -0.87
CA GLU A 48 -1.99 9.38 -2.05
C GLU A 48 -1.13 9.24 -3.32
N TYR A 49 -0.12 10.10 -3.48
CA TYR A 49 0.82 10.02 -4.60
C TYR A 49 1.65 8.74 -4.56
N GLU A 50 2.13 8.35 -3.39
CA GLU A 50 2.93 7.13 -3.22
C GLU A 50 2.10 5.88 -3.40
N VAL A 51 0.85 5.89 -2.93
CA VAL A 51 -0.07 4.77 -3.16
C VAL A 51 -0.35 4.58 -4.64
N ARG A 52 -0.57 5.67 -5.39
CA ARG A 52 -0.66 5.62 -6.87
C ARG A 52 0.63 5.09 -7.51
N ALA A 53 1.80 5.54 -7.05
CA ALA A 53 3.09 5.04 -7.54
C ALA A 53 3.29 3.54 -7.28
N ILE A 54 2.84 3.02 -6.13
CA ILE A 54 2.86 1.58 -5.80
C ILE A 54 1.97 0.81 -6.76
N GLY A 55 0.74 1.27 -6.99
CA GLY A 55 -0.17 0.62 -7.92
C GLY A 55 0.38 0.58 -9.34
N ALA A 56 0.92 1.70 -9.85
CA ALA A 56 1.58 1.72 -11.15
C ALA A 56 2.75 0.73 -11.23
N LYS A 57 3.56 0.61 -10.16
CA LYS A 57 4.66 -0.35 -10.09
C LYS A 57 4.20 -1.81 -9.95
N LEU A 58 3.04 -2.06 -9.35
CA LEU A 58 2.43 -3.39 -9.31
C LEU A 58 1.97 -3.83 -10.71
N ILE A 59 1.34 -2.92 -11.47
CA ILE A 59 0.93 -3.18 -12.86
C ILE A 59 2.16 -3.46 -13.72
N GLU A 60 3.19 -2.62 -13.64
CA GLU A 60 4.44 -2.79 -14.41
C GLU A 60 5.15 -4.12 -14.08
N ALA A 61 5.12 -4.54 -12.81
CA ALA A 61 5.77 -5.76 -12.37
C ALA A 61 5.00 -7.04 -12.72
N ASN A 62 3.68 -6.97 -12.89
CA ASN A 62 2.81 -8.12 -13.18
C ASN A 62 1.71 -7.75 -14.20
N PRO A 63 2.06 -7.58 -15.48
CA PRO A 63 1.09 -7.20 -16.51
C PRO A 63 0.05 -8.29 -16.84
N GLU A 64 0.31 -9.54 -16.46
CA GLU A 64 -0.56 -10.70 -16.74
C GLU A 64 -1.54 -11.05 -15.61
N ARG A 65 -1.42 -10.42 -14.44
CA ARG A 65 -2.34 -10.63 -13.31
C ARG A 65 -3.39 -9.52 -13.27
N GLU A 66 -4.51 -9.76 -12.58
CA GLU A 66 -5.42 -8.70 -12.14
C GLU A 66 -4.66 -7.75 -11.20
N ALA A 67 -3.86 -6.86 -11.79
CA ALA A 67 -3.16 -5.81 -11.10
C ALA A 67 -4.16 -4.68 -10.84
N ILE A 68 -4.07 -4.09 -9.66
CA ILE A 68 -4.83 -2.90 -9.28
C ILE A 68 -4.68 -1.85 -10.38
N SER A 69 -5.79 -1.47 -11.03
CA SER A 69 -5.78 -0.39 -12.02
C SER A 69 -5.74 0.97 -11.35
N GLU A 70 -5.24 2.01 -12.02
CA GLU A 70 -5.24 3.38 -11.49
C GLU A 70 -6.65 3.84 -11.08
N ALA A 71 -7.66 3.53 -11.90
CA ALA A 71 -9.07 3.80 -11.59
C ALA A 71 -9.56 3.09 -10.32
N GLU A 72 -9.00 1.92 -9.97
CA GLU A 72 -9.37 1.19 -8.76
C GLU A 72 -8.71 1.78 -7.52
N ILE A 73 -7.51 2.35 -7.65
CA ILE A 73 -6.88 3.14 -6.59
C ILE A 73 -7.71 4.39 -6.33
N GLU A 74 -8.12 5.10 -7.38
CA GLU A 74 -8.97 6.28 -7.24
C GLU A 74 -10.34 5.94 -6.66
N ALA A 75 -10.93 4.81 -7.07
CA ALA A 75 -12.14 4.28 -6.46
C ALA A 75 -11.92 3.98 -4.98
N ALA A 76 -10.83 3.31 -4.60
CA ALA A 76 -10.50 3.00 -3.21
C ALA A 76 -10.26 4.26 -2.36
N ILE A 77 -9.59 5.29 -2.90
CA ILE A 77 -9.43 6.60 -2.27
C ILE A 77 -10.79 7.24 -2.03
N ALA A 78 -11.61 7.30 -3.08
CA ALA A 78 -12.92 7.93 -3.02
C ALA A 78 -13.89 7.17 -2.11
N ASP A 79 -13.80 5.84 -2.08
CA ASP A 79 -14.57 4.97 -1.21
C ASP A 79 -14.15 5.20 0.24
N PHE A 80 -12.85 5.16 0.55
CA PHE A 80 -12.33 5.49 1.89
C PHE A 80 -12.77 6.88 2.38
N ALA A 81 -12.79 7.87 1.48
CA ALA A 81 -13.24 9.23 1.81
C ALA A 81 -14.75 9.33 2.07
N LYS A 82 -15.55 8.41 1.54
CA LYS A 82 -17.02 8.37 1.70
C LYS A 82 -17.48 7.42 2.81
N GLU A 83 -16.86 6.24 2.88
CA GLU A 83 -17.22 5.12 3.74
C GLU A 83 -15.91 4.45 4.21
N GLN A 84 -15.69 4.41 5.52
CA GLN A 84 -14.50 3.77 6.05
C GLN A 84 -14.60 2.25 5.85
N PRO A 85 -13.53 1.56 5.42
CA PRO A 85 -13.57 0.12 5.24
C PRO A 85 -13.89 -0.58 6.56
N ALA A 86 -14.57 -1.73 6.46
CA ALA A 86 -14.91 -2.47 7.65
C ALA A 86 -13.64 -2.87 8.41
N PRO A 87 -13.63 -2.76 9.76
CA PRO A 87 -12.45 -3.06 10.55
C PRO A 87 -11.97 -4.51 10.39
N ALA A 88 -12.87 -5.44 10.05
CA ALA A 88 -12.54 -6.82 9.73
C ALA A 88 -11.71 -6.95 8.44
N ASP A 89 -12.03 -6.16 7.41
CA ASP A 89 -11.29 -6.16 6.15
C ASP A 89 -9.91 -5.56 6.34
N VAL A 90 -9.82 -4.44 7.08
CA VAL A 90 -8.55 -3.83 7.45
C VAL A 90 -7.67 -4.80 8.24
N ALA A 91 -8.23 -5.50 9.23
CA ALA A 91 -7.48 -6.48 10.03
C ALA A 91 -6.99 -7.69 9.21
N ARG A 92 -7.81 -8.16 8.25
CA ARG A 92 -7.45 -9.25 7.35
C ARG A 92 -6.31 -8.85 6.41
N VAL A 93 -6.41 -7.68 5.78
CA VAL A 93 -5.36 -7.15 4.90
C VAL A 93 -4.08 -6.88 5.69
N ALA A 94 -4.19 -6.28 6.87
CA ALA A 94 -3.09 -6.08 7.80
C ALA A 94 -2.38 -7.41 8.11
N SER A 95 -3.14 -8.48 8.39
CA SER A 95 -2.58 -9.81 8.66
C SER A 95 -1.85 -10.39 7.45
N HIS A 96 -2.38 -10.23 6.24
CA HIS A 96 -1.71 -10.64 5.00
C HIS A 96 -0.41 -9.87 4.77
N LEU A 97 -0.42 -8.56 4.98
CA LEU A 97 0.77 -7.73 4.86
C LEU A 97 1.81 -8.09 5.93
N ALA A 98 1.39 -8.34 7.17
CA ALA A 98 2.28 -8.76 8.25
C ALA A 98 2.92 -10.12 7.98
N ALA A 99 2.18 -11.07 7.39
CA ALA A 99 2.74 -12.33 6.91
C ALA A 99 3.80 -12.10 5.82
N GLY A 100 3.65 -11.02 5.03
CA GLY A 100 4.64 -10.55 4.08
C GLY A 100 5.81 -9.77 4.68
N GLY A 101 5.79 -9.45 5.98
CA GLY A 101 6.83 -8.68 6.67
C GLY A 101 6.53 -7.18 6.85
N TRP A 102 5.29 -6.74 6.68
CA TRP A 102 4.88 -5.35 6.92
C TRP A 102 4.85 -5.01 8.42
N PRO A 103 5.53 -3.94 8.86
CA PRO A 103 5.45 -3.46 10.24
C PRO A 103 4.12 -2.72 10.46
N LEU A 104 3.14 -3.39 11.05
CA LEU A 104 1.79 -2.85 11.29
C LEU A 104 1.73 -1.78 12.39
N ALA A 105 2.75 -1.70 13.23
CA ALA A 105 2.76 -0.90 14.46
C ALA A 105 3.89 0.14 14.53
N GLU A 106 4.92 0.01 13.70
CA GLU A 106 6.04 0.95 13.67
C GLU A 106 5.77 1.98 12.56
N PRO A 107 6.12 3.27 12.75
CA PRO A 107 6.34 4.13 11.59
C PRO A 107 7.28 3.38 10.65
N LEU A 108 7.04 3.44 9.35
CA LEU A 108 8.00 2.92 8.39
C LEU A 108 9.27 3.76 8.55
N ASP A 109 10.13 3.38 9.49
CA ASP A 109 11.33 4.13 9.77
C ASP A 109 12.21 4.05 8.53
N ASP A 110 12.41 5.22 7.96
CA ASP A 110 13.24 5.49 6.79
C ASP A 110 14.74 5.33 7.15
N GLY A 111 15.11 4.22 7.80
CA GLY A 111 16.48 3.78 8.05
C GLY A 111 17.37 4.74 8.85
N GLU A 112 17.50 4.50 10.16
CA GLU A 112 18.77 4.75 10.84
C GLU A 112 19.60 3.46 10.81
N LEU A 113 20.52 3.35 9.85
CA LEU A 113 21.78 2.60 9.95
C LEU A 113 22.88 3.32 9.16
#